data_AF-A0A084JQ18-F1
#
_entry.id   AF-A0A084JQ18-F1
#
_cell.length_a   1.000
_cell.length_b   1.000
_cell.length_c   1.000
_cell.angle_alpha   90.00
_cell.angle_beta   90.00
_cell.angle_gamma   90.00
#
_symmetry.space_group_name_H-M   'P 1'
#
loop_
_entity.id
_entity.type
_entity.pdbx_description
1 polymer ?
#
loop_
_entity_poly.entity_id
_entity_poly.type
_entity_poly.pdbx_seq_one_letter_code
_entity_poly.pdbx_strand_id
1 'polypeptide(L)'
;MNEEAIVFGKGIKIWSIICIVFSALAIIANCTIGSFDLAVIGVAGCVAYILLLIKKRKIAFYAIIVLTVITMVLNVAIHDIGFITSLSGLINPIITFAFLSKYWKQMK
;
A
#
# COMPACT_ATOMS: atom_id res chain seq x y z
N MET A 1 12.10 30.13 -4.74
CA MET A 1 12.11 29.27 -3.55
C MET A 1 12.48 27.88 -4.04
N ASN A 2 13.72 27.42 -3.82
CA ASN A 2 14.15 26.10 -4.29
C ASN A 2 13.30 25.04 -3.58
N GLU A 3 12.35 24.44 -4.29
CA GLU A 3 11.72 23.21 -3.83
C GLU A 3 12.84 22.17 -3.79
N GLU A 4 13.41 21.92 -2.61
CA GLU A 4 14.24 20.74 -2.40
C GLU A 4 13.40 19.52 -2.74
N ALA A 5 13.56 19.02 -3.97
CA ALA A 5 12.84 17.87 -4.46
C ALA A 5 13.25 16.67 -3.59
N ILE A 6 12.37 16.26 -2.67
CA ILE A 6 12.60 15.16 -1.74
C ILE A 6 13.21 13.97 -2.50
N VAL A 7 14.43 13.56 -2.17
CA VAL A 7 15.07 12.42 -2.83
C VAL A 7 14.90 11.18 -1.95
N PHE A 8 13.94 10.35 -2.33
CA PHE A 8 13.80 9.02 -1.75
C PHE A 8 15.05 8.16 -1.98
N GLY A 9 15.56 7.58 -0.90
CA GLY A 9 16.68 6.64 -0.94
C GLY A 9 16.31 5.34 -1.67
N LYS A 10 17.33 4.52 -2.00
CA LYS A 10 17.13 3.24 -2.71
C LYS A 10 16.18 2.30 -1.97
N GLY A 11 16.22 2.27 -0.63
CA GLY A 11 15.39 1.38 0.20
C GLY A 11 13.89 1.56 -0.03
N ILE A 12 13.35 2.76 0.17
CA ILE A 12 11.91 3.02 -0.04
C ILE A 12 11.48 2.82 -1.49
N LYS A 13 12.36 3.10 -2.46
CA LYS A 13 12.08 2.87 -3.89
C LYS A 13 11.92 1.39 -4.19
N ILE A 14 12.87 0.57 -3.76
CA ILE A 14 12.83 -0.88 -3.91
C ILE A 14 11.62 -1.46 -3.18
N TRP A 15 11.38 -1.03 -1.94
CA TRP A 15 10.21 -1.47 -1.17
C TRP A 15 8.89 -1.16 -1.88
N SER A 16 8.73 0.07 -2.39
CA SER A 16 7.51 0.45 -3.11
C SER A 16 7.32 -0.36 -4.40
N ILE A 17 8.40 -0.66 -5.13
CA ILE A 17 8.33 -1.54 -6.32
C ILE A 17 7.89 -2.94 -5.92
N ILE A 18 8.44 -3.50 -4.85
CA ILE A 18 8.04 -4.81 -4.32
C ILE A 18 6.54 -4.81 -3.97
N CYS A 19 6.05 -3.78 -3.29
CA CYS A 19 4.62 -3.66 -2.98
C CYS A 19 3.75 -3.58 -4.24
N ILE A 20 4.16 -2.84 -5.27
CA ILE A 20 3.43 -2.77 -6.56
C ILE A 20 3.35 -4.15 -7.21
N VAL A 21 4.47 -4.90 -7.24
CA VAL A 21 4.49 -6.26 -7.81
C VAL A 21 3.57 -7.20 -7.02
N PHE A 22 3.63 -7.18 -5.69
CA PHE A 22 2.73 -7.99 -4.87
C PHE A 22 1.26 -7.61 -5.05
N SER A 23 0.94 -6.32 -5.14
CA SER A 23 -0.43 -5.88 -5.43
C SER A 23 -0.90 -6.34 -6.82
N ALA A 24 -0.04 -6.30 -7.84
CA ALA A 24 -0.36 -6.85 -9.16
C ALA A 24 -0.63 -8.36 -9.14
N LEU A 25 0.20 -9.14 -8.41
CA LEU A 25 -0.03 -10.57 -8.23
C LEU A 25 -1.33 -10.85 -7.46
N ALA A 26 -1.62 -10.06 -6.43
CA ALA A 26 -2.86 -10.16 -5.67
C ALA A 26 -4.09 -9.84 -6.54
N ILE A 27 -4.01 -8.88 -7.46
CA ILE A 27 -5.09 -8.60 -8.42
C ILE A 27 -5.36 -9.85 -9.26
N ILE A 28 -4.32 -10.45 -9.84
CA ILE A 28 -4.47 -11.65 -10.68
C ILE A 28 -5.09 -12.78 -9.87
N ALA A 29 -4.57 -13.06 -8.67
CA ALA A 29 -5.09 -14.12 -7.80
C ALA A 29 -6.57 -13.90 -7.44
N ASN A 30 -6.94 -12.68 -7.02
CA ASN A 30 -8.31 -12.34 -6.64
C ASN A 30 -9.29 -12.41 -7.83
N CYS A 31 -8.89 -11.95 -9.02
CA CYS A 31 -9.67 -12.14 -10.23
C CYS A 31 -9.89 -13.63 -10.57
N THR A 32 -8.89 -14.47 -10.30
CA THR A 32 -8.95 -15.91 -10.62
C THR A 32 -9.93 -16.65 -9.70
N ILE A 33 -10.07 -16.23 -8.45
CA ILE A 33 -11.00 -16.81 -7.47
C ILE A 33 -12.37 -16.09 -7.42
N GLY A 34 -12.58 -15.06 -8.25
CA GLY A 34 -13.85 -14.32 -8.33
C GLY A 34 -14.05 -13.20 -7.29
N SER A 35 -13.04 -12.90 -6.46
CA SER A 35 -13.09 -11.83 -5.45
C SER A 35 -12.78 -10.45 -6.07
N PHE A 36 -13.70 -9.94 -6.89
CA PHE A 36 -13.50 -8.70 -7.65
C PHE A 36 -13.38 -7.45 -6.76
N ASP A 37 -13.99 -7.44 -5.59
CA ASP A 37 -13.87 -6.37 -4.59
C ASP A 37 -12.41 -6.21 -4.13
N LEU A 38 -11.76 -7.32 -3.76
CA LEU A 38 -10.35 -7.35 -3.37
C LEU A 38 -9.43 -7.02 -4.54
N ALA A 39 -9.78 -7.42 -5.77
CA ALA A 39 -9.04 -7.05 -6.98
C ALA A 39 -9.05 -5.53 -7.22
N VAL A 40 -10.20 -4.88 -7.07
CA VAL A 40 -10.33 -3.41 -7.20
C VAL A 40 -9.47 -2.69 -6.15
N ILE A 41 -9.46 -3.19 -4.91
CA ILE A 41 -8.59 -2.63 -3.86
C ILE A 41 -7.11 -2.83 -4.20
N GLY A 42 -6.74 -3.98 -4.78
CA GLY A 42 -5.40 -4.22 -5.30
C GLY A 42 -4.97 -3.18 -6.33
N VAL A 43 -5.86 -2.79 -7.26
CA VAL A 43 -5.60 -1.74 -8.25
C VAL A 43 -5.41 -0.39 -7.56
N ALA A 44 -6.28 -0.03 -6.62
CA ALA A 44 -6.14 1.20 -5.84
C ALA A 44 -4.81 1.23 -5.05
N GLY A 45 -4.38 0.08 -4.52
CA GLY A 45 -3.11 -0.09 -3.83
C GLY A 45 -1.91 0.16 -4.74
N CYS A 46 -1.91 -0.42 -5.95
CA CYS A 46 -0.89 -0.13 -6.97
C CYS A 46 -0.78 1.37 -7.24
N VAL A 47 -1.92 2.03 -7.49
CA VAL A 47 -1.96 3.49 -7.75
C VAL A 47 -1.41 4.27 -6.55
N ALA A 48 -1.78 3.90 -5.33
CA ALA A 48 -1.29 4.56 -4.12
C ALA A 48 0.23 4.44 -3.96
N TYR A 49 0.82 3.26 -4.20
CA TYR A 49 2.28 3.08 -4.16
C TYR A 49 3.00 3.82 -5.29
N ILE A 50 2.42 3.88 -6.50
CA ILE A 50 2.96 4.67 -7.61
C ILE A 50 2.95 6.17 -7.25
N LEU A 51 1.83 6.66 -6.70
CA LEU A 51 1.71 8.04 -6.24
C LEU A 51 2.70 8.35 -5.11
N LEU A 52 2.90 7.41 -4.18
CA LEU A 52 3.90 7.54 -3.12
C LEU A 52 5.31 7.68 -3.72
N LEU A 53 5.66 6.86 -4.71
CA LEU A 53 6.97 6.87 -5.36
C LEU A 53 7.25 8.14 -6.17
N ILE A 54 6.27 8.59 -6.96
CA ILE A 54 6.41 9.71 -7.89
C ILE A 54 6.18 11.04 -7.19
N LYS A 55 5.04 11.18 -6.50
CA LYS A 55 4.59 12.45 -5.90
C LYS A 55 5.09 12.63 -4.48
N LYS A 56 5.51 11.56 -3.78
CA LYS A 56 6.13 11.61 -2.43
C LYS A 56 5.26 12.37 -1.42
N ARG A 57 3.94 12.21 -1.55
CA ARG A 57 2.95 12.88 -0.69
C ARG A 57 2.50 11.98 0.45
N LYS A 58 2.26 12.57 1.62
CA LYS A 58 1.73 11.85 2.79
C LYS A 58 0.37 11.22 2.52
N ILE A 59 -0.46 11.91 1.71
CA ILE A 59 -1.80 11.41 1.35
C ILE A 59 -1.77 10.04 0.66
N ALA A 60 -0.71 9.73 -0.10
CA ALA A 60 -0.57 8.43 -0.74
C ALA A 60 -0.35 7.32 0.31
N PHE A 61 0.42 7.60 1.36
CA PHE A 61 0.59 6.66 2.47
C PHE A 61 -0.69 6.50 3.30
N TYR A 62 -1.43 7.58 3.55
CA TYR A 62 -2.72 7.47 4.22
C TYR A 62 -3.74 6.66 3.40
N ALA A 63 -3.73 6.80 2.08
CA ALA A 63 -4.54 5.96 1.21
C ALA A 63 -4.17 4.48 1.34
N ILE A 64 -2.87 4.14 1.41
CA ILE A 64 -2.43 2.75 1.65
C ILE A 64 -3.01 2.21 2.96
N ILE A 65 -2.94 2.98 4.06
CA ILE A 65 -3.52 2.56 5.35
C ILE A 65 -5.02 2.30 5.23
N VAL A 66 -5.76 3.24 4.62
CA VAL A 66 -7.21 3.11 4.47
C VAL A 66 -7.56 1.87 3.66
N LEU A 67 -6.86 1.62 2.55
CA LEU A 67 -7.06 0.43 1.73
C LEU A 67 -6.77 -0.85 2.53
N THR A 68 -5.70 -0.88 3.33
CA THR A 68 -5.40 -2.02 4.21
C THR A 68 -6.52 -2.27 5.22
N VAL A 69 -7.07 -1.23 5.83
CA VAL A 69 -8.19 -1.36 6.79
C VAL A 69 -9.44 -1.89 6.08
N ILE A 70 -9.77 -1.37 4.90
CA ILE A 70 -10.90 -1.87 4.10
C ILE A 70 -10.70 -3.33 3.75
N THR A 71 -9.53 -3.73 3.26
CA THR A 71 -9.21 -5.15 2.99
C THR A 71 -9.41 -6.00 4.24
N MET A 72 -8.94 -5.54 5.40
CA MET A 72 -9.10 -6.29 6.65
C MET A 72 -10.58 -6.49 7.01
N VAL A 73 -11.41 -5.46 6.84
CA VAL A 73 -12.86 -5.54 7.09
C VAL A 73 -13.52 -6.52 6.12
N LEU A 74 -13.22 -6.42 4.81
CA LEU A 74 -13.78 -7.33 3.81
C LEU A 74 -13.36 -8.78 4.08
N ASN A 75 -12.08 -8.99 4.40
CA ASN A 75 -11.55 -10.31 4.70
C ASN A 75 -12.31 -10.96 5.86
N VAL A 76 -12.58 -10.23 6.94
CA VAL A 76 -13.29 -10.77 8.12
C VAL A 76 -14.80 -10.86 7.91
N ALA A 77 -15.42 -9.86 7.27
CA ALA A 77 -16.88 -9.73 7.22
C ALA A 77 -17.53 -10.40 6.00
N ILE A 78 -16.77 -10.61 4.90
CA ILE A 78 -17.30 -11.12 3.63
C ILE A 78 -16.60 -12.40 3.20
N HIS A 79 -15.27 -12.47 3.34
CA HIS A 79 -14.49 -13.62 2.86
C HIS A 79 -14.18 -14.66 3.95
N ASP A 80 -14.75 -14.50 5.16
CA ASP A 80 -14.57 -15.38 6.33
C ASP A 80 -13.11 -15.72 6.66
N ILE A 81 -12.19 -14.81 6.32
CA ILE A 81 -10.78 -14.91 6.66
C ILE A 81 -10.63 -14.48 8.12
N GLY A 82 -10.13 -15.39 8.96
CA GLY A 82 -9.96 -15.16 10.39
C GLY A 82 -9.23 -13.86 10.72
N PHE A 83 -9.65 -13.19 11.79
CA PHE A 83 -9.13 -11.88 12.21
C PHE A 83 -7.60 -11.83 12.32
N ILE A 84 -6.98 -12.85 12.90
CA ILE A 84 -5.51 -12.94 13.06
C ILE A 84 -4.83 -12.97 11.69
N THR A 85 -5.35 -13.74 10.74
CA THR A 85 -4.83 -13.81 9.38
C THR A 85 -4.95 -12.46 8.68
N SER A 86 -6.07 -11.77 8.86
CA SER A 86 -6.33 -10.45 8.28
C SER A 86 -5.40 -9.36 8.82
N LEU A 87 -4.94 -9.46 10.07
CA LEU A 87 -3.95 -8.53 10.65
C LEU A 87 -2.59 -8.56 9.94
N SER A 88 -2.23 -9.66 9.28
CA SER A 88 -0.98 -9.75 8.51
C SER A 88 -0.88 -8.67 7.42
N GLY A 89 -2.01 -8.17 6.93
CA GLY A 89 -2.07 -7.07 5.97
C GLY A 89 -1.46 -5.76 6.48
N LEU A 90 -1.37 -5.57 7.81
CA LEU A 90 -0.75 -4.38 8.42
C LEU A 90 0.78 -4.35 8.29
N ILE A 91 1.41 -5.49 8.00
CA ILE A 91 2.86 -5.57 7.86
C ILE A 91 3.35 -4.61 6.77
N ASN A 92 2.65 -4.54 5.64
CA ASN A 92 3.01 -3.67 4.52
C ASN A 92 3.04 -2.18 4.89
N PRO A 93 1.95 -1.56 5.40
CA PRO A 93 1.98 -0.16 5.79
C PRO A 93 2.96 0.11 6.96
N ILE A 94 3.19 -0.83 7.88
CA ILE A 94 4.18 -0.67 8.95
C ILE A 94 5.60 -0.55 8.38
N ILE A 95 5.99 -1.47 7.49
CA ILE A 95 7.32 -1.42 6.85
C ILE A 95 7.44 -0.17 5.97
N THR A 96 6.38 0.17 5.22
CA THR A 96 6.36 1.41 4.43
C THR A 96 6.57 2.63 5.33
N PHE A 97 5.91 2.72 6.48
CA PHE A 97 6.11 3.82 7.43
C PHE A 97 7.53 3.84 7.99
N ALA A 98 8.11 2.69 8.33
CA ALA A 98 9.48 2.62 8.83
C ALA A 98 10.47 3.24 7.83
N PHE A 99 10.31 2.98 6.53
CA PHE A 99 11.09 3.63 5.48
C PHE A 99 10.76 5.11 5.30
N LEU A 100 9.49 5.49 5.36
CA LEU A 100 9.05 6.88 5.17
C LEU A 100 9.35 7.81 6.34
N SER A 101 9.49 7.27 7.56
CA SER A 101 9.69 8.03 8.80
C SER A 101 10.83 9.05 8.69
N LYS A 102 11.91 8.68 8.00
CA LYS A 102 13.09 9.52 7.71
C LYS A 102 12.79 10.72 6.81
N TYR A 103 11.80 10.59 5.93
CA TYR A 103 11.40 11.61 4.94
C TYR A 103 10.13 12.36 5.36
N TRP A 104 9.47 11.92 6.44
CA TRP A 104 8.12 12.35 6.80
C TRP A 104 7.96 13.86 6.99
N LYS A 105 8.94 14.52 7.62
CA LYS A 105 8.91 15.98 7.81
C LYS A 105 8.99 16.75 6.49
N GLN A 106 9.60 16.16 5.46
CA GLN A 106 9.79 16.77 4.15
C GLN A 106 8.59 16.53 3.24
N MET A 107 7.88 15.41 3.41
CA MET A 107 6.70 15.06 2.61
C MET A 107 5.53 16.01 2.89
N LYS A 108 4.89 16.49 1.81
CA LYS A 108 3.65 17.29 1.86
C LYS A 108 2.43 16.38 1.92
#